data_AF-A0A946DTU5-F1
#
_entry.id   AF-A0A946DTU5-F1
#
_cell.length_a   1.000
_cell.length_b   1.000
_cell.length_c   1.000
_cell.angle_alpha   90.00
_cell.angle_beta   90.00
_cell.angle_gamma   90.00
#
_symmetry.space_group_name_H-M   'P 1'
#
loop_
_entity.id
_entity.type
_entity.pdbx_description
1 polymer ?
#
loop_
_entity_poly.entity_id
_entity_poly.type
_entity_poly.pdbx_seq_one_letter_code
_entity_poly.pdbx_strand_id
1 'polypeptide(L)'
;MRHPRRFTALACLLLLTGLTPLTAGEKEDGFKSIFDGKTLDGWDGNPKFWHVEDGTITGQTTKDNPTKGNTFIIWRGETADFELKLQYRIIDGNSGIQYRSFRLKNGADKWRIGGYQGDFEAGDTYSGILYGEQFRGILAKRGDKTVLSRTDGKFKVTTVGSVGDTKEIQAKIKKEDWNDYHITAKGFHFIHRINGVTTIDCTDNDEKQRRASGILALQLHAGPPMKVQFRNIRIKRTKPAKKAAKLDLKKKDRKVTRKVVLIAGVKSHGYGAHEHKAGCILLAEALNASGLPIEASVVTEGWPKDASVLDDADSIVIYADGGGRHPFNAHIEEIDKLMKKGVGLVCIHYGVEVPKGKSGNAFLDWTGGYFETDWSVNPHWTANYRQFQKHPTTQGVQPFSIRDEWYYHMRFREKFQDVTPILTDLPPTDTLVKADGTLARPDNAHNNNAFVRKAVLEDKQPQHMAWARNRPDGGRGFGFTGGHDHWNWGHNQFRKLVLNAIVWTAHGEVPKAGVPSKPLTVKDLMANQDYEVAKNFNPARIQAMLDQWNRQSAAK
;
A
#
# COMPACT_ATOMS: atom_id res chain seq x y z
N MET A 1 -76.25 11.23 -52.88
CA MET A 1 -75.88 11.06 -51.45
C MET A 1 -74.41 10.69 -51.36
N ARG A 2 -73.72 11.25 -50.37
CA ARG A 2 -72.26 11.41 -50.24
C ARG A 2 -71.46 10.09 -50.25
N HIS A 3 -70.36 10.06 -51.00
CA HIS A 3 -69.24 9.14 -50.79
C HIS A 3 -68.54 9.42 -49.46
N PRO A 4 -68.17 8.41 -48.64
CA PRO A 4 -67.15 8.57 -47.62
C PRO A 4 -65.78 8.08 -48.10
N ARG A 5 -64.78 8.86 -47.73
CA ARG A 5 -63.34 8.74 -48.03
C ARG A 5 -62.75 7.47 -47.40
N ARG A 6 -61.97 6.72 -48.17
CA ARG A 6 -61.04 5.69 -47.65
C ARG A 6 -59.76 6.39 -47.19
N PHE A 7 -59.43 6.29 -45.90
CA PHE A 7 -58.12 6.65 -45.38
C PHE A 7 -57.17 5.46 -45.54
N THR A 8 -56.12 5.64 -46.35
CA THR A 8 -54.98 4.73 -46.47
C THR A 8 -54.06 4.98 -45.28
N ALA A 9 -53.92 4.03 -44.36
CA ALA A 9 -52.93 4.07 -43.30
C ALA A 9 -51.59 3.54 -43.84
N LEU A 10 -50.59 4.42 -43.91
CA LEU A 10 -49.21 4.09 -44.27
C LEU A 10 -48.53 3.48 -43.02
N ALA A 11 -48.22 2.19 -43.07
CA ALA A 11 -47.43 1.53 -42.03
C ALA A 11 -45.94 1.86 -42.22
N CYS A 12 -45.41 2.76 -41.39
CA CYS A 12 -43.96 2.97 -41.25
C CYS A 12 -43.35 1.78 -40.50
N LEU A 13 -42.63 0.92 -41.22
CA LEU A 13 -41.79 -0.14 -40.66
C LEU A 13 -40.50 0.49 -40.10
N LEU A 14 -40.48 0.77 -38.80
CA LEU A 14 -39.26 1.12 -38.07
C LEU A 14 -38.43 -0.15 -37.87
N LEU A 15 -37.41 -0.33 -38.71
CA LEU A 15 -36.29 -1.24 -38.45
C LEU A 15 -35.52 -0.73 -37.22
N LEU A 16 -35.89 -1.21 -36.03
CA LEU A 16 -34.99 -1.17 -34.87
C LEU A 16 -33.84 -2.13 -35.15
N THR A 17 -32.72 -1.59 -35.60
CA THR A 17 -31.42 -2.25 -35.50
C THR A 17 -31.10 -2.43 -34.01
N GLY A 18 -31.19 -3.66 -33.54
CA GLY A 18 -30.82 -4.00 -32.17
C GLY A 18 -29.37 -3.65 -31.92
N LEU A 19 -29.12 -2.62 -31.11
CA LEU A 19 -27.86 -2.51 -30.38
C LEU A 19 -27.79 -3.70 -29.42
N THR A 20 -27.04 -4.73 -29.80
CA THR A 20 -26.53 -5.69 -28.83
C THR A 20 -25.65 -4.93 -27.84
N PRO A 21 -25.95 -4.94 -26.53
CA PRO A 21 -25.04 -4.39 -25.55
C PRO A 21 -23.72 -5.14 -25.64
N LEU A 22 -22.61 -4.41 -25.70
CA LEU A 22 -21.27 -4.97 -25.55
C LEU A 22 -21.24 -5.68 -24.20
N THR A 23 -21.33 -7.01 -24.22
CA THR A 23 -21.29 -7.83 -23.01
C THR A 23 -20.01 -7.52 -22.27
N ALA A 24 -20.15 -7.10 -21.01
CA ALA A 24 -19.07 -7.05 -20.04
C ALA A 24 -18.26 -8.35 -20.15
N GLY A 25 -16.97 -8.23 -20.45
CA GLY A 25 -16.11 -9.37 -20.74
C GLY A 25 -16.24 -10.46 -19.68
N GLU A 26 -16.23 -11.71 -20.14
CA GLU A 26 -16.13 -12.89 -19.27
C GLU A 26 -15.11 -12.62 -18.18
N LYS A 27 -15.50 -12.87 -16.92
CA LYS A 27 -14.58 -12.85 -15.77
C LYS A 27 -13.49 -13.91 -16.00
N GLU A 28 -12.43 -13.53 -16.70
CA GLU A 28 -11.21 -14.33 -16.76
C GLU A 28 -10.59 -14.36 -15.37
N ASP A 29 -10.51 -15.56 -14.80
CA ASP A 29 -10.10 -15.78 -13.43
C ASP A 29 -8.72 -15.14 -13.13
N GLY A 30 -8.72 -14.19 -12.18
CA GLY A 30 -7.54 -13.48 -11.70
C GLY A 30 -7.11 -12.22 -12.49
N PHE A 31 -7.72 -11.88 -13.63
CA PHE A 31 -7.40 -10.63 -14.34
C PHE A 31 -8.23 -9.45 -13.79
N LYS A 32 -7.55 -8.34 -13.48
CA LYS A 32 -8.18 -7.06 -13.11
C LYS A 32 -7.98 -6.03 -14.21
N SER A 33 -9.03 -5.33 -14.61
CA SER A 33 -8.89 -4.17 -15.50
C SER A 33 -8.17 -3.03 -14.77
N ILE A 34 -7.23 -2.37 -15.47
CA ILE A 34 -6.50 -1.20 -14.96
C ILE A 34 -6.81 0.07 -15.75
N PHE A 35 -7.80 0.01 -16.64
CA PHE A 35 -8.37 1.15 -17.36
C PHE A 35 -9.88 0.95 -17.46
N ASP A 36 -10.64 2.01 -17.17
CA ASP A 36 -12.11 1.97 -17.08
C ASP A 36 -12.81 2.26 -18.42
N GLY A 37 -12.04 2.63 -19.46
CA GLY A 37 -12.58 3.03 -20.76
C GLY A 37 -13.16 4.44 -20.78
N LYS A 38 -12.98 5.25 -19.74
CA LYS A 38 -13.64 6.57 -19.60
C LYS A 38 -12.69 7.66 -19.12
N THR A 39 -11.81 7.34 -18.18
CA THR A 39 -10.94 8.31 -17.51
C THR A 39 -9.50 7.81 -17.51
N LEU A 40 -8.56 8.74 -17.31
CA LEU A 40 -7.16 8.38 -17.02
C LEU A 40 -6.94 8.18 -15.50
N ASP A 41 -7.99 7.86 -14.74
CA ASP A 41 -7.86 7.56 -13.32
C ASP A 41 -6.94 6.34 -13.13
N GLY A 42 -5.99 6.48 -12.21
CA GLY A 42 -4.92 5.48 -12.05
C GLY A 42 -3.77 5.61 -13.05
N TRP A 43 -3.78 6.59 -13.95
CA TRP A 43 -2.70 6.88 -14.89
C TRP A 43 -2.15 8.31 -14.70
N ASP A 44 -0.90 8.53 -15.11
CA ASP A 44 -0.22 9.82 -15.10
C ASP A 44 0.59 9.96 -16.39
N GLY A 45 0.09 10.80 -17.31
CA GLY A 45 0.73 11.12 -18.59
C GLY A 45 0.63 12.61 -18.85
N ASN A 46 1.47 13.11 -19.74
CA ASN A 46 1.39 14.51 -20.13
C ASN A 46 0.05 14.78 -20.87
N PRO A 47 -0.85 15.63 -20.33
CA PRO A 47 -2.15 15.89 -20.93
C PRO A 47 -2.07 16.55 -22.32
N LYS A 48 -0.90 17.09 -22.70
CA LYS A 48 -0.64 17.59 -24.05
C LYS A 48 -0.67 16.49 -25.12
N PHE A 49 -0.44 15.25 -24.73
CA PHE A 49 -0.29 14.12 -25.64
C PHE A 49 -1.25 12.97 -25.35
N TRP A 50 -1.68 12.83 -24.09
CA TRP A 50 -2.46 11.70 -23.62
C TRP A 50 -3.86 12.12 -23.21
N HIS A 51 -4.87 11.39 -23.72
CA HIS A 51 -6.28 11.59 -23.40
C HIS A 51 -7.05 10.28 -23.59
N VAL A 52 -8.32 10.26 -23.16
CA VAL A 52 -9.25 9.17 -23.49
C VAL A 52 -10.05 9.57 -24.73
N GLU A 53 -10.12 8.66 -25.70
CA GLU A 53 -10.88 8.79 -26.94
C GLU A 53 -11.46 7.42 -27.29
N ASP A 54 -12.77 7.35 -27.58
CA ASP A 54 -13.47 6.11 -27.99
C ASP A 54 -13.23 4.90 -27.08
N GLY A 55 -13.14 5.14 -25.77
CA GLY A 55 -12.88 4.09 -24.79
C GLY A 55 -11.46 3.55 -24.80
N THR A 56 -10.50 4.34 -25.30
CA THR A 56 -9.08 3.99 -25.41
C THR A 56 -8.21 5.02 -24.71
N ILE A 57 -7.07 4.60 -24.15
CA ILE A 57 -5.98 5.51 -23.82
C ILE A 57 -5.28 5.86 -25.13
N THR A 58 -5.35 7.12 -25.53
CA THR A 58 -4.79 7.62 -26.80
C THR A 58 -3.59 8.52 -26.53
N GLY A 59 -2.45 8.17 -27.16
CA GLY A 59 -1.26 9.01 -27.27
C GLY A 59 -1.10 9.52 -28.69
N GLN A 60 -0.92 10.83 -28.87
CA GLN A 60 -0.82 11.41 -30.22
C GLN A 60 0.23 12.53 -30.29
N THR A 61 1.01 12.51 -31.37
CA THR A 61 1.83 13.64 -31.82
C THR A 61 1.30 14.15 -33.16
N THR A 62 1.45 15.44 -33.41
CA THR A 62 1.15 16.06 -34.71
C THR A 62 2.36 16.87 -35.19
N LYS A 63 2.33 17.36 -36.44
CA LYS A 63 3.39 18.24 -36.94
C LYS A 63 3.58 19.48 -36.06
N ASP A 64 2.46 20.05 -35.58
CA ASP A 64 2.44 21.24 -34.74
C ASP A 64 2.65 20.93 -33.25
N ASN A 65 2.45 19.67 -32.85
CA ASN A 65 2.63 19.21 -31.47
C ASN A 65 3.54 17.97 -31.39
N PRO A 66 4.85 18.11 -31.69
CA PRO A 66 5.80 17.02 -31.51
C PRO A 66 6.18 16.86 -30.03
N THR A 67 6.59 15.65 -29.64
CA THR A 67 7.22 15.41 -28.33
C THR A 67 8.73 15.63 -28.40
N LYS A 68 9.32 16.14 -27.30
CA LYS A 68 10.77 16.29 -27.14
C LYS A 68 11.31 15.05 -26.40
N GLY A 69 11.64 14.02 -27.19
CA GLY A 69 12.00 12.68 -26.71
C GLY A 69 10.77 11.83 -26.37
N ASN A 70 10.99 10.52 -26.18
CA ASN A 70 9.94 9.56 -25.86
C ASN A 70 9.23 9.98 -24.57
N THR A 71 7.90 9.99 -24.59
CA THR A 71 7.07 10.29 -23.41
C THR A 71 6.19 9.10 -23.09
N PHE A 72 5.71 9.02 -21.85
CA PHE A 72 5.01 7.85 -21.37
C PHE A 72 3.78 8.24 -20.55
N ILE A 73 2.73 7.43 -20.62
CA ILE A 73 1.65 7.44 -19.63
C ILE A 73 1.89 6.28 -18.65
N ILE A 74 1.94 6.62 -17.37
CA ILE A 74 2.43 5.73 -16.31
C ILE A 74 1.24 5.26 -15.48
N TRP A 75 1.08 3.96 -15.33
CA TRP A 75 0.09 3.42 -14.41
C TRP A 75 0.57 3.59 -12.96
N ARG A 76 -0.34 3.95 -12.05
CA ARG A 76 -0.05 4.22 -10.62
C ARG A 76 0.11 2.96 -9.77
N GLY A 77 0.18 1.78 -10.39
CA GLY A 77 0.51 0.52 -9.73
C GLY A 77 1.92 0.02 -10.08
N GLU A 78 2.29 -1.12 -9.51
CA GLU A 78 3.56 -1.80 -9.75
C GLU A 78 3.35 -3.17 -10.42
N THR A 79 4.35 -3.57 -11.21
CA THR A 79 4.46 -4.90 -11.84
C THR A 79 5.55 -5.73 -11.14
N ALA A 80 5.28 -7.01 -10.87
CA ALA A 80 6.24 -8.00 -10.36
C ALA A 80 6.19 -9.27 -11.21
N ASP A 81 5.76 -10.42 -10.67
CA ASP A 81 5.30 -11.55 -11.49
C ASP A 81 3.85 -11.32 -11.92
N PHE A 82 3.64 -11.20 -13.23
CA PHE A 82 2.34 -10.85 -13.79
C PHE A 82 2.11 -11.46 -15.17
N GLU A 83 0.85 -11.49 -15.54
CA GLU A 83 0.38 -11.56 -16.91
C GLU A 83 -0.37 -10.26 -17.23
N LEU A 84 0.01 -9.60 -18.32
CA LEU A 84 -0.64 -8.40 -18.83
C LEU A 84 -1.26 -8.74 -20.17
N LYS A 85 -2.54 -8.48 -20.33
CA LYS A 85 -3.24 -8.53 -21.61
C LYS A 85 -3.77 -7.14 -21.93
N LEU A 86 -3.56 -6.68 -23.14
CA LEU A 86 -4.14 -5.44 -23.67
C LEU A 86 -4.32 -5.54 -25.17
N GLN A 87 -5.07 -4.60 -25.73
CA GLN A 87 -5.16 -4.38 -27.16
C GLN A 87 -4.51 -3.06 -27.52
N TYR A 88 -3.78 -3.03 -28.63
CA TYR A 88 -3.21 -1.82 -29.18
C TYR A 88 -3.58 -1.63 -30.65
N ARG A 89 -3.63 -0.38 -31.07
CA ARG A 89 -3.66 0.06 -32.47
C ARG A 89 -2.66 1.20 -32.63
N ILE A 90 -1.91 1.20 -33.72
CA ILE A 90 -0.92 2.24 -34.01
C ILE A 90 -1.05 2.69 -35.47
N ILE A 91 -0.99 4.00 -35.67
CA ILE A 91 -0.90 4.67 -36.98
C ILE A 91 0.42 5.44 -36.95
N ASP A 92 1.32 5.06 -37.86
CA ASP A 92 2.70 5.53 -37.95
C ASP A 92 3.54 5.37 -36.68
N GLY A 93 4.86 5.46 -36.84
CA GLY A 93 5.81 5.47 -35.72
C GLY A 93 5.96 4.13 -34.99
N ASN A 94 6.44 4.24 -33.75
CA ASN A 94 6.81 3.12 -32.87
C ASN A 94 6.22 3.39 -31.47
N SER A 95 5.90 2.36 -30.73
CA SER A 95 5.48 2.44 -29.34
C SER A 95 5.90 1.15 -28.62
N GLY A 96 5.61 1.09 -27.33
CA GLY A 96 5.94 -0.06 -26.53
C GLY A 96 5.30 -0.04 -25.16
N ILE A 97 5.28 -1.22 -24.56
CA ILE A 97 4.74 -1.49 -23.23
C ILE A 97 5.93 -1.67 -22.29
N GLN A 98 6.19 -0.65 -21.48
CA GLN A 98 7.22 -0.67 -20.44
C GLN A 98 6.75 -1.50 -19.25
N TYR A 99 7.56 -2.45 -18.77
CA TYR A 99 7.24 -3.23 -17.58
C TYR A 99 8.48 -3.50 -16.72
N ARG A 100 8.27 -3.61 -15.40
CA ARG A 100 9.34 -3.64 -14.39
C ARG A 100 10.35 -2.49 -14.56
N SER A 101 9.87 -1.39 -15.12
CA SER A 101 10.68 -0.25 -15.53
C SER A 101 10.91 0.72 -14.38
N PHE A 102 11.68 1.78 -14.61
CA PHE A 102 12.04 2.78 -13.61
C PHE A 102 11.97 4.18 -14.22
N ARG A 103 11.72 5.19 -13.37
CA ARG A 103 11.79 6.60 -13.79
C ARG A 103 13.26 6.99 -13.99
N LEU A 104 13.52 7.75 -15.05
CA LEU A 104 14.84 8.35 -15.26
C LEU A 104 15.02 9.52 -14.29
N LYS A 105 16.15 9.57 -13.59
CA LYS A 105 16.43 10.61 -12.57
C LYS A 105 16.56 12.02 -13.17
N ASN A 106 17.06 12.12 -14.39
CA ASN A 106 17.35 13.38 -15.09
C ASN A 106 16.56 13.49 -16.40
N GLY A 107 15.30 13.06 -16.41
CA GLY A 107 14.44 13.19 -17.58
C GLY A 107 14.11 14.65 -17.90
N ALA A 108 13.84 14.96 -19.17
CA ALA A 108 13.36 16.28 -19.59
C ALA A 108 12.03 16.68 -18.92
N ASP A 109 11.27 15.69 -18.46
CA ASP A 109 10.09 15.85 -17.61
C ASP A 109 9.91 14.59 -16.73
N LYS A 110 8.85 14.56 -15.92
CA LYS A 110 8.56 13.46 -14.98
C LYS A 110 8.09 12.15 -15.65
N TRP A 111 7.82 12.16 -16.96
CA TRP A 111 7.29 11.03 -17.73
C TRP A 111 8.37 10.43 -18.64
N ARG A 112 9.56 10.18 -18.09
CA ARG A 112 10.66 9.48 -18.79
C ARG A 112 10.97 8.17 -18.08
N ILE A 113 10.85 7.08 -18.84
CA ILE A 113 10.94 5.70 -18.33
C ILE A 113 12.08 4.96 -19.04
N GLY A 114 12.80 4.14 -18.30
CA GLY A 114 13.70 3.13 -18.84
C GLY A 114 13.43 1.76 -18.24
N GLY A 115 13.70 0.68 -18.97
CA GLY A 115 13.43 -0.69 -18.51
C GLY A 115 13.13 -1.67 -19.65
N TYR A 116 12.41 -2.75 -19.35
CA TYR A 116 11.98 -3.72 -20.35
C TYR A 116 10.78 -3.18 -21.11
N GLN A 117 10.82 -3.30 -22.44
CA GLN A 117 9.78 -2.82 -23.32
C GLN A 117 9.40 -3.91 -24.31
N GLY A 118 8.11 -4.25 -24.35
CA GLY A 118 7.53 -5.00 -25.46
C GLY A 118 7.17 -4.04 -26.57
N ASP A 119 7.94 -4.06 -27.67
CA ASP A 119 7.83 -3.07 -28.74
C ASP A 119 6.80 -3.47 -29.79
N PHE A 120 6.20 -2.45 -30.40
CA PHE A 120 5.40 -2.55 -31.61
C PHE A 120 5.43 -1.26 -32.42
N GLU A 121 5.25 -1.38 -33.73
CA GLU A 121 5.35 -0.27 -34.66
C GLU A 121 4.41 -0.43 -35.85
N ALA A 122 4.24 0.64 -36.62
CA ALA A 122 3.60 0.60 -37.92
C ALA A 122 4.47 -0.10 -38.99
N GLY A 123 5.79 -0.20 -38.77
CA GLY A 123 6.75 -0.94 -39.59
C GLY A 123 6.74 -2.46 -39.39
N ASP A 124 7.68 -3.16 -40.05
CA ASP A 124 7.80 -4.63 -40.03
C ASP A 124 9.00 -5.15 -39.22
N THR A 125 9.75 -4.28 -38.56
CA THR A 125 11.07 -4.60 -38.00
C THR A 125 11.00 -4.93 -36.51
N TYR A 126 10.34 -4.09 -35.73
CA TYR A 126 10.43 -4.07 -34.26
C TYR A 126 9.20 -4.64 -33.55
N SER A 127 8.09 -4.87 -34.26
CA SER A 127 6.91 -5.44 -33.62
C SER A 127 7.17 -6.83 -33.05
N GLY A 128 6.96 -6.96 -31.74
CA GLY A 128 7.17 -8.21 -31.00
C GLY A 128 8.59 -8.44 -30.49
N ILE A 129 9.51 -7.46 -30.56
CA ILE A 129 10.81 -7.57 -29.90
C ILE A 129 10.72 -7.27 -28.40
N LEU A 130 11.72 -7.73 -27.64
CA LEU A 130 12.00 -7.24 -26.30
C LEU A 130 13.15 -6.24 -26.36
N TYR A 131 12.85 -4.97 -26.11
CA TYR A 131 13.80 -3.88 -26.06
C TYR A 131 14.07 -3.40 -24.62
N GLY A 132 15.24 -2.82 -24.40
CA GLY A 132 15.71 -2.27 -23.14
C GLY A 132 15.87 -0.76 -23.25
N GLU A 133 14.76 -0.02 -23.26
CA GLU A 133 14.73 1.44 -23.40
C GLU A 133 15.48 2.12 -22.27
N GLN A 134 16.42 3.01 -22.63
CA GLN A 134 17.35 3.67 -21.67
C GLN A 134 17.97 2.67 -20.66
N PHE A 135 18.25 1.45 -21.14
CA PHE A 135 18.64 0.34 -20.29
C PHE A 135 19.72 -0.53 -20.94
N ARG A 136 19.36 -1.45 -21.84
CA ARG A 136 20.27 -2.49 -22.36
C ARG A 136 20.09 -2.81 -23.86
N GLY A 137 19.37 -1.97 -24.61
CA GLY A 137 19.17 -2.15 -26.05
C GLY A 137 18.32 -3.39 -26.38
N ILE A 138 18.51 -4.00 -27.54
CA ILE A 138 17.73 -5.18 -27.96
C ILE A 138 18.09 -6.40 -27.09
N LEU A 139 17.11 -6.97 -26.40
CA LEU A 139 17.27 -8.14 -25.52
C LEU A 139 16.77 -9.44 -26.17
N ALA A 140 15.84 -9.35 -27.10
CA ALA A 140 15.45 -10.44 -28.00
C ALA A 140 14.83 -9.86 -29.27
N LYS A 141 15.21 -10.34 -30.45
CA LYS A 141 14.52 -10.01 -31.70
C LYS A 141 13.28 -10.89 -31.85
N ARG A 142 12.33 -10.49 -32.69
CA ARG A 142 11.14 -11.27 -32.99
C ARG A 142 11.56 -12.62 -33.59
N GLY A 143 11.11 -13.70 -32.98
CA GLY A 143 11.45 -15.08 -33.34
C GLY A 143 12.52 -15.69 -32.44
N ASP A 144 13.21 -14.92 -31.60
CA ASP A 144 14.31 -15.43 -30.78
C ASP A 144 13.85 -16.02 -29.44
N LYS A 145 14.58 -17.04 -28.98
CA LYS A 145 14.74 -17.36 -27.57
C LYS A 145 16.09 -16.84 -27.08
N THR A 146 16.13 -16.03 -26.04
CA THR A 146 17.39 -15.45 -25.54
C THR A 146 17.64 -15.69 -24.06
N VAL A 147 18.93 -15.73 -23.70
CA VAL A 147 19.40 -15.67 -22.32
C VAL A 147 20.30 -14.43 -22.19
N LEU A 148 19.95 -13.55 -21.25
CA LEU A 148 20.74 -12.38 -20.89
C LEU A 148 21.66 -12.75 -19.74
N SER A 149 22.94 -12.44 -19.85
CA SER A 149 23.91 -12.77 -18.79
C SER A 149 25.07 -11.79 -18.77
N ARG A 150 25.93 -11.95 -17.76
CA ARG A 150 27.26 -11.35 -17.76
C ARG A 150 28.32 -12.43 -17.81
N THR A 151 29.24 -12.30 -18.75
CA THR A 151 30.47 -13.09 -18.85
C THR A 151 31.63 -12.12 -18.70
N ASP A 152 32.51 -12.37 -17.73
CA ASP A 152 33.66 -11.50 -17.40
C ASP A 152 33.26 -10.03 -17.19
N GLY A 153 32.13 -9.83 -16.51
CA GLY A 153 31.57 -8.51 -16.20
C GLY A 153 30.87 -7.79 -17.37
N LYS A 154 30.98 -8.29 -18.60
CA LYS A 154 30.34 -7.71 -19.80
C LYS A 154 28.94 -8.26 -20.01
N PHE A 155 27.98 -7.39 -20.28
CA PHE A 155 26.61 -7.77 -20.61
C PHE A 155 26.57 -8.45 -21.98
N LYS A 156 25.85 -9.57 -22.08
CA LYS A 156 25.69 -10.32 -23.32
C LYS A 156 24.26 -10.81 -23.48
N VAL A 157 23.74 -10.68 -24.68
CA VAL A 157 22.51 -11.33 -25.15
C VAL A 157 22.94 -12.58 -25.93
N THR A 158 22.46 -13.75 -25.52
CA THR A 158 22.75 -15.01 -26.22
C THR A 158 21.46 -15.60 -26.76
N THR A 159 21.35 -15.75 -28.08
CA THR A 159 20.25 -16.49 -28.69
C THR A 159 20.46 -17.99 -28.46
N VAL A 160 19.53 -18.64 -27.77
CA VAL A 160 19.59 -20.05 -27.36
C VAL A 160 18.57 -20.92 -28.10
N GLY A 161 17.76 -20.33 -28.96
CA GLY A 161 16.76 -21.03 -29.77
C GLY A 161 15.84 -20.05 -30.50
N SER A 162 14.75 -20.57 -31.03
CA SER A 162 13.72 -19.80 -31.73
C SER A 162 12.31 -20.14 -31.23
N VAL A 163 11.41 -19.17 -31.28
CA VAL A 163 9.96 -19.34 -31.08
C VAL A 163 9.18 -19.41 -32.41
N GLY A 164 9.84 -19.17 -33.54
CA GLY A 164 9.26 -19.16 -34.88
C GLY A 164 10.02 -18.26 -35.85
N ASP A 165 9.71 -18.35 -37.14
CA ASP A 165 10.29 -17.48 -38.17
C ASP A 165 9.77 -16.04 -38.04
N THR A 166 10.67 -15.07 -38.22
CA THR A 166 10.36 -13.66 -38.01
C THR A 166 9.34 -13.11 -39.02
N LYS A 167 9.34 -13.58 -40.27
CA LYS A 167 8.39 -13.14 -41.30
C LYS A 167 7.02 -13.78 -41.08
N GLU A 168 7.00 -15.05 -40.68
CA GLU A 168 5.74 -15.73 -40.32
C GLU A 168 5.06 -15.09 -39.12
N ILE A 169 5.83 -14.72 -38.09
CA ILE A 169 5.28 -14.00 -36.92
C ILE A 169 4.82 -12.59 -37.33
N GLN A 170 5.60 -11.85 -38.14
CA GLN A 170 5.21 -10.51 -38.62
C GLN A 170 3.90 -10.54 -39.42
N ALA A 171 3.69 -11.57 -40.24
CA ALA A 171 2.47 -11.72 -41.04
C ALA A 171 1.19 -11.86 -40.19
N LYS A 172 1.31 -12.12 -38.89
CA LYS A 172 0.18 -12.18 -37.95
C LYS A 172 -0.13 -10.84 -37.29
N ILE A 173 0.73 -9.84 -37.45
CA ILE A 173 0.58 -8.52 -36.83
C ILE A 173 -0.13 -7.61 -37.83
N LYS A 174 -1.32 -7.12 -37.46
CA LYS A 174 -2.16 -6.32 -38.34
C LYS A 174 -1.66 -4.89 -38.39
N LYS A 175 -1.63 -4.31 -39.59
CA LYS A 175 -1.31 -2.89 -39.80
C LYS A 175 -2.52 -2.04 -39.52
N GLU A 176 -2.32 -0.96 -38.76
CA GLU A 176 -3.34 0.06 -38.46
C GLU A 176 -4.66 -0.47 -37.89
N ASP A 177 -4.65 -1.69 -37.36
CA ASP A 177 -5.80 -2.37 -36.77
C ASP A 177 -5.46 -2.87 -35.36
N TRP A 178 -6.48 -3.32 -34.64
CA TRP A 178 -6.35 -3.84 -33.29
C TRP A 178 -5.60 -5.17 -33.26
N ASN A 179 -4.55 -5.18 -32.44
CA ASN A 179 -3.75 -6.34 -32.12
C ASN A 179 -3.83 -6.63 -30.61
N ASP A 180 -3.94 -7.90 -30.24
CA ASP A 180 -3.82 -8.35 -28.85
C ASP A 180 -2.33 -8.46 -28.49
N TYR A 181 -1.93 -7.91 -27.34
CA TYR A 181 -0.60 -8.09 -26.76
C TYR A 181 -0.72 -8.79 -25.41
N HIS A 182 0.01 -9.88 -25.23
CA HIS A 182 0.11 -10.60 -23.96
C HIS A 182 1.56 -10.72 -23.50
N ILE A 183 1.86 -10.13 -22.35
CA ILE A 183 3.17 -10.23 -21.69
C ILE A 183 3.01 -11.14 -20.48
N THR A 184 3.82 -12.19 -20.40
CA THR A 184 4.03 -12.97 -19.20
C THR A 184 5.41 -12.66 -18.64
N ALA A 185 5.48 -12.19 -17.40
CA ALA A 185 6.72 -12.02 -16.66
C ALA A 185 6.66 -12.86 -15.39
N LYS A 186 7.45 -13.94 -15.33
CA LYS A 186 7.47 -14.88 -14.20
C LYS A 186 8.89 -15.16 -13.78
N GLY A 187 9.26 -14.86 -12.53
CA GLY A 187 10.67 -14.83 -12.14
C GLY A 187 11.43 -13.80 -12.98
N PHE A 188 12.44 -14.24 -13.73
CA PHE A 188 13.14 -13.41 -14.73
C PHE A 188 12.96 -13.95 -16.14
N HIS A 189 11.88 -14.69 -16.36
CA HIS A 189 11.49 -15.24 -17.65
C HIS A 189 10.35 -14.41 -18.23
N PHE A 190 10.52 -13.96 -19.47
CA PHE A 190 9.62 -13.08 -20.18
C PHE A 190 9.17 -13.74 -21.47
N ILE A 191 7.87 -13.80 -21.68
CA ILE A 191 7.27 -14.24 -22.94
C ILE A 191 6.35 -13.15 -23.43
N HIS A 192 6.53 -12.73 -24.68
CA HIS A 192 5.59 -11.84 -25.36
C HIS A 192 4.82 -12.63 -26.42
N ARG A 193 3.54 -12.28 -26.57
CA ARG A 193 2.68 -12.79 -27.64
C ARG A 193 1.93 -11.64 -28.28
N ILE A 194 1.82 -11.66 -29.60
CA ILE A 194 0.94 -10.77 -30.36
C ILE A 194 -0.04 -11.64 -31.15
N ASN A 195 -1.34 -11.35 -31.02
CA ASN A 195 -2.43 -12.13 -31.63
C ASN A 195 -2.32 -13.64 -31.36
N GLY A 196 -1.96 -14.00 -30.12
CA GLY A 196 -1.79 -15.40 -29.68
C GLY A 196 -0.46 -16.05 -30.08
N VAL A 197 0.34 -15.44 -30.95
CA VAL A 197 1.62 -16.00 -31.42
C VAL A 197 2.77 -15.50 -30.56
N THR A 198 3.59 -16.42 -30.04
CA THR A 198 4.79 -16.10 -29.25
C THR A 198 5.82 -15.39 -30.13
N THR A 199 6.22 -14.19 -29.72
CA THR A 199 7.17 -13.36 -30.48
C THR A 199 8.58 -13.43 -29.91
N ILE A 200 8.72 -13.60 -28.59
CA ILE A 200 10.01 -13.83 -27.89
C ILE A 200 9.81 -14.73 -26.68
N ASP A 201 10.91 -15.37 -26.28
CA ASP A 201 11.07 -16.04 -24.99
C ASP A 201 12.46 -15.67 -24.43
N CYS A 202 12.51 -14.92 -23.35
CA CYS A 202 13.75 -14.34 -22.83
C CYS A 202 13.92 -14.65 -21.35
N THR A 203 15.09 -15.15 -20.95
CA THR A 203 15.46 -15.32 -19.54
C THR A 203 16.60 -14.36 -19.16
N ASP A 204 16.38 -13.53 -18.15
CA ASP A 204 17.40 -12.60 -17.65
C ASP A 204 18.15 -13.11 -16.42
N ASN A 205 19.36 -13.60 -16.65
CA ASN A 205 20.31 -14.04 -15.64
C ASN A 205 21.32 -12.97 -15.23
N ASP A 206 21.26 -11.74 -15.77
CA ASP A 206 22.12 -10.64 -15.35
C ASP A 206 21.70 -10.10 -13.97
N GLU A 207 22.17 -10.75 -12.91
CA GLU A 207 21.84 -10.36 -11.52
C GLU A 207 22.20 -8.90 -11.17
N LYS A 208 23.07 -8.25 -11.97
CA LYS A 208 23.49 -6.86 -11.73
C LYS A 208 22.42 -5.85 -12.15
N GLN A 209 21.70 -6.11 -13.24
CA GLN A 209 20.75 -5.15 -13.81
C GLN A 209 19.32 -5.68 -13.94
N ARG A 210 19.09 -7.00 -13.88
CA ARG A 210 17.76 -7.58 -13.95
C ARG A 210 16.83 -6.98 -12.88
N ARG A 211 15.54 -6.89 -13.19
CA ARG A 211 14.55 -6.28 -12.30
C ARG A 211 13.41 -7.26 -12.04
N ALA A 212 13.11 -7.44 -10.76
CA ALA A 212 12.04 -8.33 -10.31
C ALA A 212 10.67 -7.62 -10.29
N SER A 213 10.69 -6.29 -10.16
CA SER A 213 9.51 -5.45 -10.17
C SER A 213 9.80 -4.03 -10.70
N GLY A 214 8.74 -3.26 -10.91
CA GLY A 214 8.81 -1.85 -11.28
C GLY A 214 7.58 -1.35 -12.01
N ILE A 215 7.74 -0.24 -12.72
CA ILE A 215 6.66 0.54 -13.33
C ILE A 215 6.10 -0.16 -14.57
N LEU A 216 4.78 -0.03 -14.76
CA LEU A 216 4.10 -0.24 -16.04
C LEU A 216 3.85 1.13 -16.70
N ALA A 217 4.21 1.28 -17.96
CA ALA A 217 3.92 2.50 -18.72
C ALA A 217 3.72 2.20 -20.21
N LEU A 218 3.03 3.10 -20.90
CA LEU A 218 2.80 3.01 -22.34
C LEU A 218 3.53 4.15 -23.04
N GLN A 219 4.25 3.84 -24.11
CA GLN A 219 5.12 4.81 -24.80
C GLN A 219 4.36 5.58 -25.89
N LEU A 220 4.67 6.86 -26.02
CA LEU A 220 4.49 7.65 -27.24
C LEU A 220 5.88 8.08 -27.69
N HIS A 221 6.32 7.56 -28.83
CA HIS A 221 7.68 7.74 -29.33
C HIS A 221 7.87 9.12 -29.96
N ALA A 222 9.10 9.65 -29.88
CA ALA A 222 9.46 10.87 -30.58
C ALA A 222 9.72 10.61 -32.07
N GLY A 223 9.30 11.52 -32.94
CA GLY A 223 9.51 11.37 -34.37
C GLY A 223 8.39 12.00 -35.19
N PRO A 224 8.15 11.48 -36.41
CA PRO A 224 6.99 11.88 -37.22
C PRO A 224 5.67 11.79 -36.43
N PRO A 225 4.63 12.52 -36.88
CA PRO A 225 3.28 12.40 -36.33
C PRO A 225 2.85 10.94 -36.23
N MET A 226 2.31 10.56 -35.08
CA MET A 226 1.81 9.22 -34.85
C MET A 226 0.62 9.23 -33.89
N LYS A 227 -0.18 8.18 -33.95
CA LYS A 227 -1.27 7.92 -33.00
C LYS A 227 -1.19 6.49 -32.52
N VAL A 228 -1.19 6.31 -31.20
CA VAL A 228 -1.25 4.99 -30.57
C VAL A 228 -2.43 4.95 -29.60
N GLN A 229 -3.15 3.83 -29.61
CA GLN A 229 -4.34 3.64 -28.79
C GLN A 229 -4.29 2.30 -28.08
N PHE A 230 -4.74 2.28 -26.83
CA PHE A 230 -4.74 1.09 -25.99
C PHE A 230 -6.13 0.88 -25.36
N ARG A 231 -6.60 -0.36 -25.33
CA ARG A 231 -7.84 -0.74 -24.63
C ARG A 231 -7.75 -2.13 -24.02
N ASN A 232 -8.77 -2.51 -23.26
CA ASN A 232 -8.86 -3.83 -22.62
C ASN A 232 -7.60 -4.17 -21.80
N ILE A 233 -7.05 -3.17 -21.12
CA ILE A 233 -5.80 -3.28 -20.35
C ILE A 233 -6.09 -3.95 -19.02
N ARG A 234 -5.63 -5.18 -18.86
CA ARG A 234 -5.90 -6.01 -17.69
C ARG A 234 -4.69 -6.81 -17.26
N ILE A 235 -4.51 -6.92 -15.95
CA ILE A 235 -3.35 -7.55 -15.33
C ILE A 235 -3.79 -8.64 -14.35
N LYS A 236 -3.12 -9.78 -14.39
CA LYS A 236 -3.21 -10.85 -13.39
C LYS A 236 -1.87 -10.98 -12.69
N ARG A 237 -1.85 -10.76 -11.38
CA ARG A 237 -0.65 -10.96 -10.55
C ARG A 237 -0.66 -12.40 -10.05
N THR A 238 0.43 -13.14 -10.26
CA THR A 238 0.44 -14.60 -9.99
C THR A 238 1.24 -14.98 -8.74
N LYS A 239 2.24 -14.19 -8.33
CA LYS A 239 2.89 -14.22 -7.00
C LYS A 239 3.50 -12.84 -6.70
N PRO A 240 3.53 -12.34 -5.46
CA PRO A 240 4.49 -11.30 -5.11
C PRO A 240 5.89 -11.89 -5.27
N ALA A 241 6.82 -11.12 -5.84
CA ALA A 241 8.21 -11.55 -6.04
C ALA A 241 8.91 -11.78 -4.69
N LYS A 242 8.71 -12.96 -4.08
CA LYS A 242 9.71 -13.52 -3.17
C LYS A 242 10.90 -13.91 -4.04
N LYS A 243 12.09 -13.43 -3.68
CA LYS A 243 13.39 -13.90 -4.22
C LYS A 243 13.29 -15.41 -4.46
N ALA A 244 13.55 -15.84 -5.69
CA ALA A 244 13.67 -17.25 -6.03
C ALA A 244 14.50 -17.94 -4.94
N ALA A 245 13.90 -18.93 -4.28
CA ALA A 245 14.60 -19.80 -3.36
C ALA A 245 15.72 -20.47 -4.13
N LYS A 246 16.96 -20.01 -3.93
CA LYS A 246 18.12 -20.88 -4.10
C LYS A 246 18.12 -21.81 -2.90
N LEU A 247 17.88 -23.07 -3.17
CA LEU A 247 18.50 -24.16 -2.44
C LEU A 247 20.01 -23.93 -2.60
N ASP A 248 20.65 -23.30 -1.61
CA ASP A 248 21.97 -23.74 -1.13
C ASP A 248 22.51 -22.91 0.03
N LEU A 249 23.08 -23.68 0.95
CA LEU A 249 23.73 -23.35 2.19
C LEU A 249 24.80 -22.24 2.02
N LYS A 250 24.51 -21.02 2.50
CA LYS A 250 25.47 -20.08 3.13
C LYS A 250 24.74 -18.81 3.60
N LYS A 251 24.22 -18.86 4.83
CA LYS A 251 23.77 -17.70 5.62
C LYS A 251 24.98 -16.81 5.93
N LYS A 252 24.96 -15.55 5.47
CA LYS A 252 25.18 -14.33 6.27
C LYS A 252 25.06 -13.10 5.36
N ASP A 253 24.19 -12.17 5.77
CA ASP A 253 24.24 -10.72 5.45
C ASP A 253 23.60 -10.15 4.17
N ARG A 254 22.45 -10.66 3.71
CA ARG A 254 21.51 -9.82 2.92
C ARG A 254 20.22 -9.54 3.70
N LYS A 255 20.15 -8.34 4.31
CA LYS A 255 18.95 -7.79 4.98
C LYS A 255 17.75 -7.85 4.01
N VAL A 256 16.71 -8.59 4.37
CA VAL A 256 15.41 -8.55 3.67
C VAL A 256 14.70 -7.28 4.14
N THR A 257 14.32 -6.39 3.21
CA THR A 257 13.53 -5.20 3.52
C THR A 257 12.11 -5.61 3.88
N ARG A 258 11.64 -5.17 5.05
CA ARG A 258 10.31 -5.44 5.59
C ARG A 258 9.32 -4.39 5.12
N LYS A 259 8.17 -4.80 4.60
CA LYS A 259 7.13 -3.89 4.14
C LYS A 259 6.10 -3.64 5.23
N VAL A 260 5.84 -2.37 5.51
CA VAL A 260 4.82 -1.94 6.47
C VAL A 260 3.81 -1.05 5.78
N VAL A 261 2.54 -1.34 5.96
CA VAL A 261 1.44 -0.50 5.49
C VAL A 261 0.73 0.11 6.70
N LEU A 262 0.79 1.42 6.82
CA LEU A 262 0.07 2.19 7.83
C LEU A 262 -1.24 2.68 7.23
N ILE A 263 -2.35 2.31 7.86
CA ILE A 263 -3.70 2.70 7.48
C ILE A 263 -4.17 3.78 8.46
N ALA A 264 -4.29 5.00 7.96
CA ALA A 264 -4.88 6.13 8.65
C ALA A 264 -6.39 6.16 8.40
N GLY A 265 -7.17 6.21 9.47
CA GLY A 265 -8.63 6.39 9.40
C GLY A 265 -9.05 7.74 8.83
N VAL A 266 -10.36 7.92 8.70
CA VAL A 266 -10.94 9.24 8.43
C VAL A 266 -10.75 10.15 9.65
N LYS A 267 -10.70 11.46 9.43
CA LYS A 267 -10.58 12.46 10.49
C LYS A 267 -11.79 12.45 11.43
N SER A 268 -11.59 12.64 12.75
CA SER A 268 -12.71 12.50 13.71
C SER A 268 -12.78 13.45 14.92
N HIS A 269 -11.68 14.00 15.47
CA HIS A 269 -11.72 14.74 16.76
C HIS A 269 -11.17 16.19 16.74
N GLY A 270 -10.94 16.75 15.56
CA GLY A 270 -10.46 18.13 15.40
C GLY A 270 -8.95 18.30 15.59
N TYR A 271 -8.47 19.52 15.37
CA TYR A 271 -7.04 19.82 15.27
C TYR A 271 -6.24 19.41 16.52
N GLY A 272 -5.24 18.56 16.33
CA GLY A 272 -4.34 18.07 17.39
C GLY A 272 -4.86 16.84 18.15
N ALA A 273 -6.06 16.34 17.83
CA ALA A 273 -6.62 15.13 18.41
C ALA A 273 -7.04 14.14 17.31
N HIS A 274 -6.64 12.87 17.44
CA HIS A 274 -6.97 11.81 16.47
C HIS A 274 -6.51 12.16 15.05
N GLU A 275 -5.34 12.77 14.98
CA GLU A 275 -4.64 13.14 13.76
C GLU A 275 -4.05 11.86 13.13
N HIS A 276 -4.93 11.02 12.59
CA HIS A 276 -4.64 9.68 12.08
C HIS A 276 -3.63 9.75 10.94
N LYS A 277 -3.88 10.62 9.96
CA LYS A 277 -3.02 10.74 8.78
C LYS A 277 -1.68 11.37 9.16
N ALA A 278 -1.66 12.48 9.90
CA ALA A 278 -0.39 13.07 10.35
C ALA A 278 0.44 12.10 11.21
N GLY A 279 -0.19 11.38 12.14
CA GLY A 279 0.48 10.38 12.98
C GLY A 279 1.08 9.23 12.16
N CYS A 280 0.31 8.66 11.23
CA CYS A 280 0.83 7.62 10.33
C CYS A 280 1.98 8.12 9.46
N ILE A 281 1.90 9.33 8.91
CA ILE A 281 3.00 9.91 8.10
C ILE A 281 4.26 10.08 8.96
N LEU A 282 4.16 10.65 10.16
CA LEU A 282 5.30 10.81 11.06
C LEU A 282 5.97 9.47 11.42
N LEU A 283 5.17 8.44 11.71
CA LEU A 283 5.71 7.11 12.01
C LEU A 283 6.36 6.47 10.78
N ALA A 284 5.73 6.57 9.61
CA ALA A 284 6.28 6.03 8.36
C ALA A 284 7.60 6.72 7.98
N GLU A 285 7.67 8.05 8.07
CA GLU A 285 8.89 8.82 7.83
C GLU A 285 10.01 8.43 8.80
N ALA A 286 9.69 8.26 10.09
CA ALA A 286 10.66 7.81 11.08
C ALA A 286 11.20 6.41 10.78
N LEU A 287 10.35 5.46 10.35
CA LEU A 287 10.76 4.11 9.96
C LEU A 287 11.66 4.14 8.72
N ASN A 288 11.26 4.89 7.69
CA ASN A 288 12.01 5.00 6.43
C ASN A 288 13.37 5.70 6.63
N ALA A 289 13.46 6.64 7.57
CA ALA A 289 14.69 7.34 7.91
C ALA A 289 15.58 6.58 8.93
N SER A 290 15.14 5.45 9.48
CA SER A 290 15.80 4.81 10.63
C SER A 290 17.08 4.04 10.26
N GLY A 291 17.38 3.86 8.96
CA GLY A 291 18.48 3.02 8.47
C GLY A 291 18.25 1.51 8.65
N LEU A 292 17.03 1.11 9.05
CA LEU A 292 16.63 -0.30 9.11
C LEU A 292 16.15 -0.76 7.72
N PRO A 293 16.15 -2.08 7.44
CA PRO A 293 15.65 -2.62 6.19
C PRO A 293 14.13 -2.67 6.29
N ILE A 294 13.50 -1.50 6.30
CA ILE A 294 12.07 -1.34 6.42
C ILE A 294 11.61 -0.30 5.41
N GLU A 295 10.47 -0.57 4.81
CA GLU A 295 9.79 0.31 3.87
C GLU A 295 8.37 0.49 4.37
N ALA A 296 8.05 1.70 4.81
CA ALA A 296 6.75 2.07 5.34
C ALA A 296 5.98 2.94 4.34
N SER A 297 4.74 2.55 4.04
CA SER A 297 3.81 3.30 3.21
C SER A 297 2.57 3.69 4.01
N VAL A 298 1.90 4.77 3.60
CA VAL A 298 0.68 5.26 4.25
C VAL A 298 -0.49 5.21 3.28
N VAL A 299 -1.59 4.63 3.74
CA VAL A 299 -2.91 4.70 3.11
C VAL A 299 -3.80 5.54 4.03
N THR A 300 -4.60 6.43 3.45
CA THR A 300 -5.47 7.35 4.20
C THR A 300 -6.94 7.08 3.91
N GLU A 301 -7.82 7.66 4.74
CA GLU A 301 -9.28 7.55 4.62
C GLU A 301 -9.82 6.14 4.91
N GLY A 302 -9.18 5.39 5.81
CA GLY A 302 -9.62 4.07 6.24
C GLY A 302 -9.19 2.95 5.29
N TRP A 303 -10.09 2.00 5.03
CA TRP A 303 -9.76 0.81 4.25
C TRP A 303 -9.20 1.16 2.86
N PRO A 304 -8.09 0.53 2.39
CA PRO A 304 -7.50 0.87 1.11
C PRO A 304 -8.47 0.68 -0.07
N LYS A 305 -8.55 1.69 -0.96
CA LYS A 305 -9.33 1.58 -2.21
C LYS A 305 -8.87 0.40 -3.08
N ASP A 306 -7.58 0.10 -3.07
CA ASP A 306 -7.00 -1.12 -3.63
C ASP A 306 -6.39 -1.95 -2.50
N ALA A 307 -7.11 -2.95 -2.00
CA ALA A 307 -6.63 -3.81 -0.91
C ALA A 307 -5.34 -4.59 -1.27
N SER A 308 -4.93 -4.66 -2.55
CA SER A 308 -3.71 -5.38 -2.94
C SER A 308 -2.41 -4.75 -2.42
N VAL A 309 -2.45 -3.49 -1.94
CA VAL A 309 -1.34 -2.90 -1.16
C VAL A 309 -1.01 -3.71 0.10
N LEU A 310 -1.95 -4.52 0.62
CA LEU A 310 -1.74 -5.34 1.80
C LEU A 310 -1.18 -6.75 1.48
N ASP A 311 -1.13 -7.15 0.21
CA ASP A 311 -0.84 -8.54 -0.18
C ASP A 311 0.57 -9.01 0.19
N ASP A 312 1.54 -8.08 0.24
CA ASP A 312 2.95 -8.32 0.53
C ASP A 312 3.46 -7.57 1.78
N ALA A 313 2.55 -7.04 2.60
CA ALA A 313 2.89 -6.43 3.87
C ALA A 313 3.48 -7.48 4.83
N ASP A 314 4.62 -7.18 5.46
CA ASP A 314 5.13 -7.93 6.62
C ASP A 314 4.40 -7.49 7.90
N SER A 315 3.92 -6.24 7.96
CA SER A 315 3.05 -5.75 9.03
C SER A 315 2.06 -4.70 8.53
N ILE A 316 0.89 -4.70 9.14
CA ILE A 316 -0.13 -3.67 8.97
C ILE A 316 -0.21 -2.87 10.27
N VAL A 317 -0.37 -1.55 10.16
CA VAL A 317 -0.65 -0.66 11.29
C VAL A 317 -2.00 -0.01 11.02
N ILE A 318 -2.89 0.01 12.00
CA ILE A 318 -4.16 0.73 11.93
C ILE A 318 -4.18 1.81 13.02
N TYR A 319 -4.35 3.05 12.58
CA TYR A 319 -4.59 4.20 13.45
C TYR A 319 -5.81 4.94 12.92
N ALA A 320 -6.95 4.72 13.56
CA ALA A 320 -8.26 5.11 13.06
C ALA A 320 -9.27 5.19 14.21
N ASP A 321 -10.49 5.65 13.89
CA ASP A 321 -11.64 5.46 14.77
C ASP A 321 -11.96 3.97 14.97
N GLY A 322 -12.66 3.69 16.08
CA GLY A 322 -12.96 2.36 16.57
C GLY A 322 -14.44 2.06 16.66
N GLY A 323 -14.78 1.05 17.45
CA GLY A 323 -16.14 0.61 17.68
C GLY A 323 -16.79 0.19 16.37
N GLY A 324 -18.06 0.57 16.16
CA GLY A 324 -18.76 0.28 14.90
C GLY A 324 -18.10 0.89 13.65
N ARG A 325 -17.33 1.98 13.81
CA ARG A 325 -16.65 2.70 12.71
C ARG A 325 -15.27 2.15 12.37
N HIS A 326 -14.80 1.12 13.09
CA HIS A 326 -13.49 0.55 12.86
C HIS A 326 -13.35 0.04 11.40
N PRO A 327 -12.35 0.50 10.62
CA PRO A 327 -12.24 0.17 9.20
C PRO A 327 -12.19 -1.33 8.91
N PHE A 328 -11.71 -2.14 9.85
CA PHE A 328 -11.61 -3.59 9.68
C PHE A 328 -12.91 -4.36 9.88
N ASN A 329 -13.97 -3.77 10.45
CA ASN A 329 -15.21 -4.51 10.76
C ASN A 329 -15.85 -5.14 9.52
N ALA A 330 -15.81 -4.45 8.38
CA ALA A 330 -16.34 -4.95 7.10
C ALA A 330 -15.38 -5.91 6.36
N HIS A 331 -14.14 -6.06 6.85
CA HIS A 331 -13.04 -6.72 6.15
C HIS A 331 -12.35 -7.81 6.99
N ILE A 332 -13.03 -8.31 8.03
CA ILE A 332 -12.46 -9.27 8.99
C ILE A 332 -11.88 -10.50 8.29
N GLU A 333 -12.60 -11.10 7.34
CA GLU A 333 -12.15 -12.27 6.59
C GLU A 333 -10.91 -12.00 5.72
N GLU A 334 -10.81 -10.79 5.18
CA GLU A 334 -9.70 -10.39 4.30
C GLU A 334 -8.43 -10.21 5.11
N ILE A 335 -8.54 -9.57 6.27
CA ILE A 335 -7.44 -9.40 7.21
C ILE A 335 -7.06 -10.74 7.82
N ASP A 336 -8.03 -11.59 8.18
CA ASP A 336 -7.76 -12.91 8.74
C ASP A 336 -6.91 -13.77 7.80
N LYS A 337 -7.15 -13.69 6.48
CA LYS A 337 -6.30 -14.35 5.48
C LYS A 337 -4.86 -13.83 5.49
N LEU A 338 -4.64 -12.55 5.77
CA LEU A 338 -3.30 -11.98 5.92
C LEU A 338 -2.67 -12.40 7.25
N MET A 339 -3.46 -12.36 8.33
CA MET A 339 -3.05 -12.77 9.67
C MET A 339 -2.55 -14.22 9.66
N LYS A 340 -3.29 -15.14 9.03
CA LYS A 340 -2.91 -16.56 8.84
C LYS A 340 -1.66 -16.78 8.01
N LYS A 341 -1.21 -15.79 7.22
CA LYS A 341 0.08 -15.83 6.50
C LYS A 341 1.26 -15.37 7.37
N GLY A 342 1.02 -15.02 8.63
CA GLY A 342 2.03 -14.52 9.57
C GLY A 342 2.27 -13.01 9.49
N VAL A 343 1.41 -12.24 8.82
CA VAL A 343 1.51 -10.78 8.75
C VAL A 343 1.33 -10.16 10.14
N GLY A 344 2.15 -9.19 10.50
CA GLY A 344 2.05 -8.46 11.75
C GLY A 344 0.86 -7.50 11.79
N LEU A 345 0.34 -7.21 12.99
CA LEU A 345 -0.70 -6.19 13.19
C LEU A 345 -0.36 -5.28 14.38
N VAL A 346 -0.43 -3.97 14.17
CA VAL A 346 -0.35 -2.95 15.21
C VAL A 346 -1.64 -2.13 15.21
N CYS A 347 -2.30 -2.04 16.36
CA CYS A 347 -3.51 -1.25 16.57
C CYS A 347 -3.21 -0.10 17.52
N ILE A 348 -3.50 1.14 17.10
CA ILE A 348 -3.18 2.37 17.84
C ILE A 348 -4.48 3.07 18.25
N HIS A 349 -4.56 3.45 19.53
CA HIS A 349 -5.65 4.22 20.13
C HIS A 349 -7.02 3.60 19.86
N TYR A 350 -7.99 4.34 19.29
CA TYR A 350 -9.29 3.77 18.88
C TYR A 350 -9.19 2.61 17.89
N GLY A 351 -8.06 2.44 17.21
CA GLY A 351 -7.77 1.24 16.42
C GLY A 351 -7.73 -0.05 17.23
N VAL A 352 -7.73 0.00 18.59
CA VAL A 352 -7.90 -1.18 19.46
C VAL A 352 -9.35 -1.45 19.85
N GLU A 353 -10.30 -0.58 19.51
CA GLU A 353 -11.72 -0.73 19.84
C GLU A 353 -12.50 -1.36 18.70
N VAL A 354 -13.20 -2.45 19.01
CA VAL A 354 -14.10 -3.14 18.09
C VAL A 354 -15.32 -3.69 18.82
N PRO A 355 -16.45 -3.90 18.14
CA PRO A 355 -17.62 -4.52 18.75
C PRO A 355 -17.33 -5.94 19.22
N LYS A 356 -17.94 -6.32 20.34
CA LYS A 356 -17.97 -7.71 20.81
C LYS A 356 -18.53 -8.65 19.73
N GLY A 357 -18.08 -9.90 19.73
CA GLY A 357 -18.51 -10.92 18.77
C GLY A 357 -17.43 -11.13 17.72
N LYS A 358 -17.81 -11.12 16.43
CA LYS A 358 -16.90 -11.45 15.33
C LYS A 358 -15.61 -10.61 15.34
N SER A 359 -15.71 -9.28 15.45
CA SER A 359 -14.54 -8.40 15.46
C SER A 359 -13.72 -8.55 16.75
N GLY A 360 -14.36 -8.57 17.92
CA GLY A 360 -13.69 -8.80 19.20
C GLY A 360 -12.91 -10.14 19.24
N ASN A 361 -13.53 -11.23 18.77
CA ASN A 361 -12.88 -12.54 18.66
C ASN A 361 -11.66 -12.49 17.73
N ALA A 362 -11.79 -11.82 16.57
CA ALA A 362 -10.68 -11.63 15.66
C ALA A 362 -9.53 -10.85 16.32
N PHE A 363 -9.80 -9.80 17.08
CA PHE A 363 -8.75 -9.03 17.76
C PHE A 363 -8.11 -9.81 18.91
N LEU A 364 -8.86 -10.63 19.64
CA LEU A 364 -8.28 -11.61 20.58
C LEU A 364 -7.34 -12.58 19.85
N ASP A 365 -7.65 -12.97 18.62
CA ASP A 365 -6.81 -13.83 17.78
C ASP A 365 -5.70 -13.09 17.02
N TRP A 366 -5.71 -11.77 16.94
CA TRP A 366 -4.69 -11.00 16.20
C TRP A 366 -3.75 -10.23 17.13
N THR A 367 -4.28 -9.43 18.04
CA THR A 367 -3.50 -8.61 18.97
C THR A 367 -3.49 -9.19 20.38
N GLY A 368 -4.41 -10.10 20.71
CA GLY A 368 -4.51 -10.71 22.04
C GLY A 368 -5.38 -9.94 23.03
N GLY A 369 -5.85 -8.76 22.65
CA GLY A 369 -6.74 -7.95 23.45
C GLY A 369 -7.35 -6.79 22.66
N TYR A 370 -8.45 -6.24 23.15
CA TYR A 370 -9.16 -5.12 22.53
C TYR A 370 -9.98 -4.34 23.57
N PHE A 371 -10.40 -3.13 23.21
CA PHE A 371 -11.36 -2.36 24.00
C PHE A 371 -12.76 -2.91 23.72
N GLU A 372 -13.47 -3.34 24.76
CA GLU A 372 -14.86 -3.77 24.68
C GLU A 372 -15.75 -2.74 25.38
N THR A 373 -16.78 -2.24 24.71
CA THR A 373 -17.75 -1.32 25.31
C THR A 373 -18.45 -1.97 26.51
N ASP A 374 -18.78 -1.16 27.52
CA ASP A 374 -19.37 -1.62 28.80
C ASP A 374 -18.45 -2.53 29.65
N TRP A 375 -17.21 -2.73 29.20
CA TRP A 375 -16.17 -3.47 29.91
C TRP A 375 -14.92 -2.61 30.14
N SER A 376 -14.43 -1.94 29.11
CA SER A 376 -13.25 -1.08 29.13
C SER A 376 -13.62 0.40 29.32
N VAL A 377 -12.66 1.24 29.70
CA VAL A 377 -12.86 2.70 29.87
C VAL A 377 -11.75 3.54 29.26
N ASN A 378 -12.04 4.79 28.90
CA ASN A 378 -11.11 5.73 28.24
C ASN A 378 -11.00 7.13 28.91
N PRO A 379 -10.55 7.24 30.16
CA PRO A 379 -10.31 8.55 30.77
C PRO A 379 -9.00 9.20 30.30
N HIS A 380 -8.88 10.53 30.45
CA HIS A 380 -7.61 11.24 30.28
C HIS A 380 -6.84 11.34 31.59
N TRP A 381 -5.67 10.71 31.66
CA TRP A 381 -4.82 10.69 32.85
C TRP A 381 -3.34 10.58 32.50
N THR A 382 -2.49 10.81 33.50
CA THR A 382 -1.02 10.71 33.34
C THR A 382 -0.56 9.33 33.79
N ALA A 383 -0.21 8.48 32.84
CA ALA A 383 0.39 7.17 33.13
C ALA A 383 1.90 7.32 33.39
N ASN A 384 2.43 6.49 34.29
CA ASN A 384 3.81 6.52 34.78
C ASN A 384 4.52 5.18 34.53
N TYR A 385 5.15 5.05 33.36
CA TYR A 385 5.82 3.81 32.97
C TYR A 385 7.24 3.77 33.51
N ARG A 386 7.41 3.05 34.63
CA ARG A 386 8.69 2.97 35.37
C ARG A 386 9.49 1.71 35.08
N GLN A 387 8.81 0.62 34.77
CA GLN A 387 9.40 -0.69 34.55
C GLN A 387 8.82 -1.30 33.28
N PHE A 388 9.66 -2.03 32.55
CA PHE A 388 9.28 -2.67 31.29
C PHE A 388 9.68 -4.12 31.33
N GLN A 389 8.78 -5.00 30.86
CA GLN A 389 9.16 -6.38 30.62
C GLN A 389 10.24 -6.43 29.53
N LYS A 390 11.17 -7.39 29.65
CA LYS A 390 12.20 -7.61 28.64
C LYS A 390 11.54 -8.15 27.37
N HIS A 391 11.36 -7.27 26.39
CA HIS A 391 10.72 -7.59 25.12
C HIS A 391 11.38 -6.77 24.01
N PRO A 392 11.43 -7.25 22.74
CA PRO A 392 11.98 -6.45 21.65
C PRO A 392 11.35 -5.07 21.52
N THR A 393 10.06 -4.93 21.81
CA THR A 393 9.35 -3.64 21.74
C THR A 393 9.83 -2.62 22.78
N THR A 394 10.42 -3.05 23.88
CA THR A 394 10.90 -2.18 24.96
C THR A 394 12.39 -1.86 24.85
N GLN A 395 13.08 -2.33 23.80
CA GLN A 395 14.51 -2.05 23.61
C GLN A 395 14.80 -0.54 23.49
N GLY A 396 15.69 -0.06 24.35
CA GLY A 396 16.09 1.35 24.42
C GLY A 396 14.99 2.33 24.85
N VAL A 397 13.83 1.84 25.28
CA VAL A 397 12.77 2.65 25.88
C VAL A 397 13.13 2.92 27.33
N GLN A 398 13.22 4.19 27.70
CA GLN A 398 13.50 4.63 29.06
C GLN A 398 12.21 4.97 29.81
N PRO A 399 12.19 4.94 31.15
CA PRO A 399 11.03 5.33 31.95
C PRO A 399 10.49 6.71 31.60
N PHE A 400 9.18 6.83 31.40
CA PHE A 400 8.51 8.07 31.02
C PHE A 400 7.11 8.18 31.63
N SER A 401 6.65 9.42 31.79
CA SER A 401 5.29 9.74 32.21
C SER A 401 4.64 10.66 31.18
N ILE A 402 3.41 10.39 30.79
CA ILE A 402 2.74 11.17 29.75
C ILE A 402 1.22 11.14 29.93
N ARG A 403 0.59 12.30 29.69
CA ARG A 403 -0.87 12.45 29.70
C ARG A 403 -1.42 12.11 28.33
N ASP A 404 -2.42 11.23 28.29
CA ASP A 404 -3.14 10.82 27.08
C ASP A 404 -4.55 10.36 27.48
N GLU A 405 -5.40 10.01 26.52
CA GLU A 405 -6.63 9.25 26.76
C GLU A 405 -6.29 7.75 26.81
N TRP A 406 -5.73 7.33 27.94
CA TRP A 406 -5.25 5.96 28.12
C TRP A 406 -6.38 5.02 28.48
N TYR A 407 -6.58 3.98 27.67
CA TYR A 407 -7.63 2.99 27.90
C TYR A 407 -7.17 1.90 28.85
N TYR A 408 -8.08 1.40 29.67
CA TYR A 408 -7.78 0.27 30.55
C TYR A 408 -9.00 -0.61 30.81
N HIS A 409 -8.77 -1.69 31.56
CA HIS A 409 -9.68 -2.81 31.72
C HIS A 409 -10.03 -3.43 30.36
N MET A 410 -9.00 -3.69 29.56
CA MET A 410 -9.12 -4.25 28.22
C MET A 410 -9.61 -5.69 28.29
N ARG A 411 -10.32 -6.14 27.25
CA ARG A 411 -10.64 -7.57 27.10
C ARG A 411 -9.40 -8.27 26.57
N PHE A 412 -8.86 -9.25 27.31
CA PHE A 412 -7.72 -10.06 26.90
C PHE A 412 -8.11 -11.53 26.69
N ARG A 413 -7.26 -12.26 25.97
CA ARG A 413 -7.33 -13.73 25.95
C ARG A 413 -7.23 -14.28 27.36
N GLU A 414 -7.88 -15.43 27.60
CA GLU A 414 -7.85 -16.10 28.89
C GLU A 414 -6.40 -16.35 29.33
N LYS A 415 -6.09 -16.03 30.59
CA LYS A 415 -4.76 -16.19 31.20
C LYS A 415 -3.61 -15.53 30.40
N PHE A 416 -3.91 -14.50 29.61
CA PHE A 416 -2.94 -13.84 28.73
C PHE A 416 -2.21 -14.81 27.79
N GLN A 417 -2.91 -15.83 27.27
CA GLN A 417 -2.30 -16.80 26.37
C GLN A 417 -1.58 -16.11 25.18
N ASP A 418 -0.27 -16.33 25.10
CA ASP A 418 0.67 -15.72 24.15
C ASP A 418 0.78 -14.18 24.19
N VAL A 419 0.21 -13.54 25.21
CA VAL A 419 0.19 -12.08 25.39
C VAL A 419 1.18 -11.65 26.46
N THR A 420 2.02 -10.69 26.13
CA THR A 420 2.97 -10.04 27.03
C THR A 420 2.51 -8.61 27.28
N PRO A 421 2.14 -8.23 28.52
CA PRO A 421 1.93 -6.84 28.88
C PRO A 421 3.21 -6.01 28.71
N ILE A 422 3.11 -4.85 28.04
CA ILE A 422 4.26 -4.02 27.68
C ILE A 422 4.28 -2.70 28.45
N LEU A 423 3.15 -1.98 28.47
CA LEU A 423 2.96 -0.79 29.29
C LEU A 423 1.95 -1.10 30.38
N THR A 424 2.37 -0.99 31.63
CA THR A 424 1.53 -1.28 32.80
C THR A 424 1.66 -0.18 33.83
N ASP A 425 0.53 0.26 34.37
CA ASP A 425 0.43 1.19 35.50
C ASP A 425 -0.92 0.97 36.21
N LEU A 426 -1.08 1.51 37.42
CA LEU A 426 -2.35 1.52 38.13
C LEU A 426 -3.00 2.90 37.97
N PRO A 427 -4.15 3.03 37.26
CA PRO A 427 -4.81 4.31 37.10
C PRO A 427 -5.17 4.93 38.46
N PRO A 428 -4.99 6.26 38.63
CA PRO A 428 -5.38 6.93 39.86
C PRO A 428 -6.91 6.88 40.04
N THR A 429 -7.35 6.91 41.30
CA THR A 429 -8.77 6.76 41.66
C THR A 429 -9.66 7.85 41.05
N ASP A 430 -9.11 9.04 40.82
CA ASP A 430 -9.78 10.19 40.21
C ASP A 430 -10.20 9.98 38.75
N THR A 431 -9.69 8.92 38.09
CA THR A 431 -10.20 8.48 36.80
C THR A 431 -11.60 7.87 36.86
N LEU A 432 -12.05 7.43 38.04
CA LEU A 432 -13.33 6.74 38.24
C LEU A 432 -14.24 7.43 39.26
N VAL A 433 -13.67 7.99 40.33
CA VAL A 433 -14.42 8.61 41.44
C VAL A 433 -13.74 9.90 41.89
N LYS A 434 -14.53 10.93 42.17
CA LYS A 434 -14.04 12.20 42.73
C LYS A 434 -13.69 12.04 44.20
N ALA A 435 -13.06 13.06 44.78
CA ALA A 435 -12.69 13.09 46.19
C ALA A 435 -13.89 12.95 47.16
N ASP A 436 -15.09 13.35 46.73
CA ASP A 436 -16.35 13.23 47.50
C ASP A 436 -17.02 11.85 47.37
N GLY A 437 -16.41 10.91 46.65
CA GLY A 437 -16.93 9.55 46.43
C GLY A 437 -17.94 9.44 45.28
N THR A 438 -18.34 10.55 44.64
CA THR A 438 -19.21 10.51 43.45
C THR A 438 -18.44 10.08 42.21
N LEU A 439 -19.13 9.59 41.18
CA LEU A 439 -18.48 9.15 39.94
C LEU A 439 -17.82 10.35 39.21
N ALA A 440 -16.59 10.14 38.72
CA ALA A 440 -15.87 11.14 37.92
C ALA A 440 -16.57 11.39 36.56
N ARG A 441 -17.03 10.31 35.93
CA ARG A 441 -17.90 10.27 34.74
C ARG A 441 -19.03 9.25 34.99
N PRO A 442 -20.25 9.48 34.45
CA PRO A 442 -21.37 8.57 34.65
C PRO A 442 -21.13 7.21 33.98
N ASP A 443 -21.76 6.16 34.48
CA ASP A 443 -21.68 4.81 33.89
C ASP A 443 -22.27 4.82 32.47
N ASN A 444 -21.46 4.39 31.49
CA ASN A 444 -21.86 4.15 30.10
C ASN A 444 -20.81 3.28 29.39
N ALA A 445 -20.99 3.10 28.07
CA ALA A 445 -20.16 2.26 27.22
C ALA A 445 -18.63 2.53 27.28
N HIS A 446 -18.17 3.73 27.66
CA HIS A 446 -16.75 4.12 27.62
C HIS A 446 -16.23 4.82 28.87
N ASN A 447 -17.11 5.31 29.74
CA ASN A 447 -16.74 6.18 30.85
C ASN A 447 -16.29 5.42 32.10
N ASN A 448 -17.16 4.54 32.58
CA ASN A 448 -17.11 3.97 33.92
C ASN A 448 -18.05 2.76 33.98
N ASN A 449 -17.71 1.76 34.79
CA ASN A 449 -18.57 0.61 35.06
C ASN A 449 -18.12 -0.11 36.34
N ALA A 450 -18.98 -1.00 36.86
CA ALA A 450 -18.73 -1.72 38.10
C ALA A 450 -17.50 -2.64 38.03
N PHE A 451 -17.24 -3.28 36.89
CA PHE A 451 -16.08 -4.17 36.72
C PHE A 451 -14.76 -3.41 36.89
N VAL A 452 -14.67 -2.24 36.25
CA VAL A 452 -13.50 -1.39 36.30
C VAL A 452 -13.26 -0.82 37.69
N ARG A 453 -14.31 -0.37 38.37
CA ARG A 453 -14.23 0.10 39.76
C ARG A 453 -13.71 -1.00 40.68
N LYS A 454 -14.25 -2.22 40.55
CA LYS A 454 -13.74 -3.35 41.31
C LYS A 454 -12.26 -3.60 41.04
N ALA A 455 -11.87 -3.73 39.77
CA ALA A 455 -10.50 -4.03 39.39
C ALA A 455 -9.48 -2.98 39.89
N VAL A 456 -9.79 -1.69 39.76
CA VAL A 456 -8.86 -0.59 40.06
C VAL A 456 -8.94 -0.13 41.51
N LEU A 457 -10.16 0.06 42.05
CA LEU A 457 -10.35 0.66 43.37
C LEU A 457 -10.23 -0.37 44.49
N GLU A 458 -10.79 -1.57 44.32
CA GLU A 458 -10.78 -2.62 45.34
C GLU A 458 -9.56 -3.52 45.18
N ASP A 459 -9.44 -4.17 44.01
CA ASP A 459 -8.46 -5.23 43.80
C ASP A 459 -7.05 -4.70 43.50
N LYS A 460 -6.93 -3.38 43.27
CA LYS A 460 -5.68 -2.69 42.89
C LYS A 460 -4.94 -3.38 41.73
N GLN A 461 -5.70 -3.93 40.79
CA GLN A 461 -5.16 -4.66 39.65
C GLN A 461 -4.42 -3.71 38.71
N PRO A 462 -3.13 -3.97 38.41
CA PRO A 462 -2.41 -3.23 37.38
C PRO A 462 -3.13 -3.31 36.04
N GLN A 463 -3.13 -2.21 35.31
CA GLN A 463 -3.79 -2.11 34.00
C GLN A 463 -2.78 -2.02 32.87
N HIS A 464 -3.15 -2.53 31.70
CA HIS A 464 -2.22 -2.69 30.57
C HIS A 464 -2.61 -1.81 29.38
N MET A 465 -1.83 -0.76 29.15
CA MET A 465 -2.06 0.24 28.09
C MET A 465 -1.39 -0.13 26.76
N ALA A 466 -0.49 -1.10 26.78
CA ALA A 466 0.09 -1.70 25.58
C ALA A 466 0.44 -3.17 25.84
N TRP A 467 0.33 -3.99 24.82
CA TRP A 467 0.63 -5.42 24.89
C TRP A 467 1.13 -5.95 23.55
N ALA A 468 1.89 -7.03 23.62
CA ALA A 468 2.42 -7.74 22.46
C ALA A 468 1.90 -9.17 22.46
N ARG A 469 1.58 -9.72 21.30
CA ARG A 469 1.17 -11.12 21.13
C ARG A 469 2.04 -11.84 20.11
N ASN A 470 2.57 -13.01 20.49
CA ASN A 470 3.13 -13.95 19.53
C ASN A 470 2.03 -14.91 19.09
N ARG A 471 1.81 -15.07 17.79
CA ARG A 471 0.70 -15.90 17.29
C ARG A 471 1.22 -17.29 16.89
N PRO A 472 0.44 -18.37 17.09
CA PRO A 472 0.84 -19.71 16.69
C PRO A 472 1.16 -19.88 15.19
N ASP A 473 0.55 -19.04 14.33
CA ASP A 473 0.81 -19.00 12.89
C ASP A 473 2.12 -18.25 12.51
N GLY A 474 2.92 -17.89 13.50
CA GLY A 474 4.16 -17.16 13.34
C GLY A 474 3.98 -15.65 13.20
N GLY A 475 2.74 -15.13 13.17
CA GLY A 475 2.48 -13.70 13.15
C GLY A 475 2.65 -13.03 14.51
N ARG A 476 2.61 -11.69 14.52
CA ARG A 476 2.82 -10.87 15.72
C ARG A 476 1.79 -9.76 15.82
N GLY A 477 1.20 -9.59 16.99
CA GLY A 477 0.20 -8.56 17.26
C GLY A 477 0.68 -7.56 18.29
N PHE A 478 0.28 -6.30 18.17
CA PHE A 478 0.54 -5.27 19.17
C PHE A 478 -0.68 -4.37 19.32
N GLY A 479 -1.13 -4.17 20.55
CA GLY A 479 -2.12 -3.16 20.87
C GLY A 479 -1.52 -2.03 21.69
N PHE A 480 -1.93 -0.80 21.41
CA PHE A 480 -1.46 0.40 22.06
C PHE A 480 -2.61 1.39 22.22
N THR A 481 -2.93 1.76 23.44
CA THR A 481 -4.13 2.58 23.74
C THR A 481 -3.88 4.08 23.65
N GLY A 482 -2.62 4.52 23.62
CA GLY A 482 -2.26 5.93 23.51
C GLY A 482 -2.32 6.43 22.07
N GLY A 483 -2.24 7.75 21.92
CA GLY A 483 -2.23 8.43 20.62
C GLY A 483 -3.37 9.41 20.44
N HIS A 484 -4.24 9.63 21.44
CA HIS A 484 -5.32 10.61 21.35
C HIS A 484 -4.77 11.99 21.01
N ASP A 485 -3.79 12.44 21.80
CA ASP A 485 -3.13 13.72 21.66
C ASP A 485 -1.98 13.58 20.67
N HIS A 486 -2.11 14.18 19.48
CA HIS A 486 -1.11 14.11 18.43
C HIS A 486 0.27 14.60 18.89
N TRP A 487 0.30 15.57 19.81
CA TRP A 487 1.53 16.18 20.26
C TRP A 487 2.41 15.18 21.04
N ASN A 488 1.83 14.10 21.58
CA ASN A 488 2.55 13.02 22.25
C ASN A 488 3.53 12.28 21.32
N TRP A 489 3.34 12.33 20.00
CA TRP A 489 4.34 11.84 19.05
C TRP A 489 5.68 12.57 19.18
N GLY A 490 5.71 13.78 19.75
CA GLY A 490 6.94 14.50 20.07
C GLY A 490 7.79 13.81 21.15
N HIS A 491 7.16 13.09 22.08
CA HIS A 491 7.86 12.43 23.17
C HIS A 491 8.66 11.21 22.67
N ASN A 492 9.99 11.26 22.82
CA ASN A 492 10.89 10.25 22.23
C ASN A 492 10.60 8.81 22.68
N GLN A 493 10.33 8.59 23.98
CA GLN A 493 10.09 7.22 24.49
C GLN A 493 8.74 6.65 24.02
N PHE A 494 7.68 7.46 24.04
CA PHE A 494 6.37 7.14 23.50
C PHE A 494 6.45 6.73 22.03
N ARG A 495 7.08 7.57 21.19
CA ARG A 495 7.29 7.28 19.76
C ARG A 495 8.18 6.06 19.54
N LYS A 496 9.28 5.93 20.28
CA LYS A 496 10.22 4.79 20.17
C LYS A 496 9.53 3.46 20.44
N LEU A 497 8.67 3.37 21.45
CA LEU A 497 7.93 2.15 21.76
C LEU A 497 7.09 1.69 20.56
N VAL A 498 6.34 2.60 19.93
CA VAL A 498 5.50 2.29 18.78
C VAL A 498 6.34 1.92 17.56
N LEU A 499 7.44 2.64 17.29
CA LEU A 499 8.37 2.28 16.21
C LEU A 499 8.99 0.89 16.42
N ASN A 500 9.41 0.57 17.65
CA ASN A 500 9.90 -0.76 18.01
C ASN A 500 8.84 -1.83 17.80
N ALA A 501 7.58 -1.55 18.17
CA ALA A 501 6.46 -2.45 17.95
C ALA A 501 6.25 -2.74 16.47
N ILE A 502 6.24 -1.71 15.62
CA ILE A 502 6.07 -1.85 14.16
C ILE A 502 7.21 -2.67 13.55
N VAL A 503 8.47 -2.40 13.91
CA VAL A 503 9.61 -3.21 13.43
C VAL A 503 9.49 -4.65 13.90
N TRP A 504 9.11 -4.87 15.15
CA TRP A 504 8.96 -6.21 15.71
C TRP A 504 7.81 -6.98 15.05
N THR A 505 6.65 -6.38 14.83
CA THR A 505 5.52 -7.05 14.17
C THR A 505 5.82 -7.35 12.71
N ALA A 506 6.64 -6.52 12.04
CA ALA A 506 7.15 -6.75 10.70
C ALA A 506 8.27 -7.81 10.62
N HIS A 507 8.51 -8.57 11.69
CA HIS A 507 9.58 -9.57 11.80
C HIS A 507 10.99 -9.01 11.59
N GLY A 508 11.15 -7.71 11.86
CA GLY A 508 12.44 -7.03 11.91
C GLY A 508 13.14 -7.24 13.25
N GLU A 509 14.45 -7.02 13.24
CA GLU A 509 15.26 -6.97 14.46
C GLU A 509 15.21 -5.55 15.03
N VAL A 510 14.66 -5.40 16.23
CA VAL A 510 14.68 -4.12 16.95
C VAL A 510 16.07 -3.91 17.54
N PRO A 511 16.76 -2.79 17.24
CA PRO A 511 18.07 -2.49 17.80
C PRO A 511 18.05 -2.38 19.33
N LYS A 512 19.18 -2.67 19.99
CA LYS A 512 19.36 -2.51 21.45
C LYS A 512 19.03 -1.11 21.98
N ALA A 513 19.32 -0.08 21.20
CA ALA A 513 19.01 1.31 21.52
C ALA A 513 17.56 1.73 21.14
N GLY A 514 16.78 0.81 20.59
CA GLY A 514 15.50 1.04 19.94
C GLY A 514 15.66 1.55 18.50
N VAL A 515 14.54 1.66 17.79
CA VAL A 515 14.49 2.20 16.43
C VAL A 515 14.96 3.65 16.43
N PRO A 516 16.01 4.00 15.66
CA PRO A 516 16.46 5.39 15.56
C PRO A 516 15.38 6.27 14.94
N SER A 517 15.10 7.42 15.56
CA SER A 517 14.31 8.50 14.96
C SER A 517 14.84 9.85 15.42
N LYS A 518 14.80 10.85 14.55
CA LYS A 518 15.17 12.22 14.93
C LYS A 518 14.22 12.76 16.01
N PRO A 519 14.66 13.63 16.92
CA PRO A 519 13.75 14.45 17.71
C PRO A 519 12.83 15.26 16.79
N LEU A 520 11.55 15.39 17.16
CA LEU A 520 10.57 16.15 16.39
C LEU A 520 10.52 17.60 16.88
N THR A 521 10.36 18.53 15.93
CA THR A 521 10.10 19.94 16.18
C THR A 521 8.60 20.23 16.16
N VAL A 522 8.20 21.42 16.62
CA VAL A 522 6.81 21.89 16.47
C VAL A 522 6.39 21.89 15.00
N LYS A 523 7.30 22.27 14.08
CA LYS A 523 7.03 22.25 12.64
C LYS A 523 6.76 20.84 12.12
N ASP A 524 7.51 19.84 12.58
CA ASP A 524 7.26 18.44 12.20
C ASP A 524 5.88 17.99 12.68
N LEU A 525 5.49 18.32 13.92
CA LEU A 525 4.19 17.93 14.50
C LEU A 525 3.00 18.67 13.85
N MET A 526 3.19 19.89 13.37
CA MET A 526 2.15 20.64 12.66
C MET A 526 1.97 20.20 11.20
N ALA A 527 2.90 19.41 10.65
CA ALA A 527 2.83 18.98 9.27
C ALA A 527 1.74 17.92 9.07
N ASN A 528 1.08 17.97 7.91
CA ASN A 528 0.13 16.96 7.44
C ASN A 528 -1.10 16.71 8.33
N GLN A 529 -1.41 17.60 9.27
CA GLN A 529 -2.61 17.54 10.12
C GLN A 529 -3.87 17.31 9.27
N ASP A 530 -4.78 16.51 9.80
CA ASP A 530 -6.06 16.09 9.25
C ASP A 530 -7.06 17.27 9.22
N TYR A 531 -6.82 18.27 10.07
CA TYR A 531 -7.59 19.51 10.16
C TYR A 531 -6.73 20.75 9.90
N GLU A 532 -7.38 21.84 9.50
CA GLU A 532 -6.74 23.15 9.45
C GLU A 532 -6.35 23.62 10.86
N VAL A 533 -5.28 24.40 10.93
CA VAL A 533 -4.79 24.95 12.20
C VAL A 533 -5.89 25.75 12.90
N ALA A 534 -6.21 25.36 14.13
CA ALA A 534 -7.21 26.05 14.92
C ALA A 534 -6.82 27.52 15.16
N LYS A 535 -7.78 28.46 15.04
CA LYS A 535 -7.52 29.91 15.15
C LYS A 535 -6.86 30.33 16.46
N ASN A 536 -7.11 29.60 17.54
CA ASN A 536 -6.58 29.82 18.88
C ASN A 536 -5.38 28.91 19.22
N PHE A 537 -4.83 28.20 18.23
CA PHE A 537 -3.69 27.32 18.46
C PHE A 537 -2.45 28.15 18.81
N ASN A 538 -1.76 27.75 19.88
CA ASN A 538 -0.52 28.38 20.34
C ASN A 538 0.66 27.40 20.18
N PRO A 539 1.50 27.54 19.14
CA PRO A 539 2.67 26.69 18.93
C PRO A 539 3.67 26.72 20.09
N ALA A 540 3.73 27.83 20.85
CA ALA A 540 4.64 27.95 21.99
C ALA A 540 4.30 26.98 23.13
N ARG A 541 3.02 26.58 23.27
CA ARG A 541 2.60 25.52 24.20
C ARG A 541 3.26 24.19 23.84
N ILE A 542 3.28 23.84 22.55
CA ILE A 542 3.88 22.60 22.09
C ILE A 542 5.40 22.66 22.22
N GLN A 543 6.02 23.81 21.92
CA GLN A 543 7.46 24.01 22.14
C GLN A 543 7.84 23.80 23.62
N ALA A 544 7.11 24.44 24.55
CA ALA A 544 7.36 24.30 25.98
C ALA A 544 7.24 22.84 26.46
N MET A 545 6.27 22.10 25.91
CA MET A 545 6.09 20.67 26.19
C MET A 545 7.27 19.83 25.67
N LEU A 546 7.74 20.07 24.45
CA LEU A 546 8.93 19.40 23.90
C LEU A 546 10.18 19.70 24.73
N ASP A 547 10.39 20.96 25.11
CA ASP A 547 11.54 21.39 25.92
C ASP A 547 11.53 20.70 27.30
N GLN A 548 10.35 20.56 27.90
CA GLN A 548 10.19 19.84 29.17
C GLN A 548 10.61 18.37 29.03
N TRP A 549 10.14 17.67 28.00
CA TRP A 549 10.48 16.26 27.78
C TRP A 549 11.96 16.06 27.44
N ASN A 550 12.54 16.97 26.66
CA ASN A 550 13.97 16.93 26.31
C ASN A 550 14.85 17.16 27.56
N ARG A 551 14.49 18.12 28.44
CA ARG A 551 15.20 18.33 29.72
C ARG A 551 15.13 17.10 30.63
N GLN A 552 13.96 16.49 30.77
CA GLN A 552 13.78 15.27 31.58
C GLN A 552 14.58 14.08 31.05
N SER A 553 14.82 14.03 29.74
CA SER A 553 15.64 12.99 29.10
C SER A 553 17.14 13.22 29.26
N ALA A 554 17.60 14.48 29.42
CA ALA A 554 19.01 14.83 29.57
C ALA A 554 19.51 14.79 31.03
N ALA A 555 18.59 14.81 32.00
CA ALA A 555 18.91 14.76 33.44
C ALA A 555 19.08 13.32 33.99
N LYS A 556 19.04 12.30 33.12
CA LYS A 556 19.21 10.87 33.43
C LYS A 556 20.30 10.31 32.52
#